data_AF-A0A1M7SAG5-F1
#
_entry.id   AF-A0A1M7SAG5-F1
#
_cell.length_a   1.000
_cell.length_b   1.000
_cell.length_c   1.000
_cell.angle_alpha   90.00
_cell.angle_beta   90.00
_cell.angle_gamma   90.00
#
_symmetry.space_group_name_H-M   'P 1'
#
loop_
_entity.id
_entity.type
_entity.pdbx_description
1 polymer ?
#
loop_
_entity_poly.entity_id
_entity_poly.type
_entity_poly.pdbx_seq_one_letter_code
_entity_poly.pdbx_strand_id
1 'polypeptide(L)'
;MKCCNHTTIDAVAACKSCGRGLCSECADVYDIPTCPKCFAKQKEQELCECKDNISNTCQDMKYGSMRALLSIVWHGIFLSWGLLILFNALYHGKVVNGDVIGNIMMAWGFGGLPWAFSTILKRDDSIEAQVRRATETAGEGCVGLVFKLFFGIVIGAVASPILFIYNIYKYSTCKKKTLEAKVQLDNMS
;
A
#
# COMPACT_ATOMS: atom_id res chain seq x y z
N MET A 1 -21.68 -13.41 -45.90
CA MET A 1 -21.23 -14.38 -44.88
C MET A 1 -22.44 -14.77 -44.04
N LYS A 2 -22.55 -16.01 -43.53
CA LYS A 2 -23.69 -16.41 -42.68
C LYS A 2 -23.49 -15.99 -41.22
N CYS A 3 -24.57 -15.81 -40.48
CA CYS A 3 -24.49 -15.57 -39.04
C CYS A 3 -23.90 -16.80 -38.32
N CYS A 4 -23.02 -16.56 -37.35
CA CYS A 4 -22.37 -17.62 -36.57
C CYS A 4 -23.33 -18.36 -35.63
N ASN A 5 -24.48 -17.78 -35.31
CA ASN A 5 -25.51 -18.37 -34.46
C ASN A 5 -26.69 -18.92 -35.28
N HIS A 6 -27.02 -18.25 -36.38
CA HIS A 6 -28.09 -18.64 -37.30
C HIS A 6 -27.50 -18.91 -38.69
N THR A 7 -27.23 -20.18 -39.00
CA THR A 7 -26.56 -20.58 -40.26
C THR A 7 -27.41 -20.33 -41.52
N THR A 8 -28.71 -20.10 -41.34
CA THR A 8 -29.66 -19.80 -42.43
C THR A 8 -29.69 -18.32 -42.79
N ILE A 9 -29.38 -17.42 -41.85
CA ILE A 9 -29.52 -15.97 -41.99
C ILE A 9 -28.18 -15.33 -42.41
N ASP A 10 -28.24 -14.35 -43.30
CA ASP A 10 -27.07 -13.60 -43.74
C ASP A 10 -26.61 -12.61 -42.65
N ALA A 11 -25.30 -12.45 -42.52
CA ALA A 11 -24.70 -11.55 -41.54
C ALA A 11 -24.78 -10.09 -42.00
N VAL A 12 -25.23 -9.22 -41.10
CA VAL A 12 -25.34 -7.76 -41.28
C VAL A 12 -24.17 -7.04 -40.59
N ALA A 13 -23.63 -7.63 -39.53
CA ALA A 13 -22.48 -7.12 -38.79
C ALA A 13 -21.41 -8.22 -38.60
N ALA A 14 -20.24 -7.83 -38.09
CA ALA A 14 -19.18 -8.76 -37.73
C ALA A 14 -18.79 -8.57 -36.25
N CYS A 15 -18.43 -9.67 -35.59
CA CYS A 15 -17.98 -9.67 -34.20
C CYS A 15 -16.69 -8.88 -34.09
N LYS A 16 -16.63 -7.86 -33.23
CA LYS A 16 -15.42 -7.05 -33.06
C LYS A 16 -14.20 -7.87 -32.59
N SER A 17 -14.42 -8.92 -31.78
CA SER A 17 -13.33 -9.70 -31.19
C SER A 17 -12.83 -10.86 -32.07
N CYS A 18 -13.70 -11.47 -32.89
CA CYS A 18 -13.33 -12.66 -33.70
C CYS A 18 -13.64 -12.57 -35.19
N GLY A 19 -14.25 -11.48 -35.66
CA GLY A 19 -14.55 -11.22 -37.07
C GLY A 19 -15.66 -12.09 -37.68
N ARG A 20 -16.31 -12.98 -36.91
CA ARG A 20 -17.41 -13.82 -37.41
C ARG A 20 -18.67 -12.99 -37.66
N GLY A 21 -19.45 -13.34 -38.67
CA GLY A 21 -20.69 -12.64 -39.01
C GLY A 21 -21.81 -12.79 -37.96
N LEU A 22 -22.56 -11.72 -37.69
CA LEU A 22 -23.77 -11.68 -36.87
C LEU A 22 -24.96 -11.18 -37.72
N CYS A 23 -26.15 -11.76 -37.54
CA CYS A 23 -27.39 -11.19 -38.05
C CYS A 23 -27.79 -9.95 -37.22
N SER A 24 -28.77 -9.16 -37.67
CA SER A 24 -29.20 -7.95 -36.95
C SER A 24 -29.63 -8.25 -35.52
N GLU A 25 -30.42 -9.33 -35.32
CA GLU A 25 -30.87 -9.75 -33.99
C GLU A 25 -29.70 -10.06 -33.05
N CYS A 26 -28.67 -10.77 -33.53
CA CYS A 26 -27.50 -11.08 -32.70
C CYS A 26 -26.56 -9.88 -32.52
N ALA A 27 -26.61 -8.88 -33.40
CA ALA A 27 -25.81 -7.66 -33.29
C ALA A 27 -26.38 -6.67 -32.28
N ASP A 28 -27.72 -6.63 -32.12
CA ASP A 28 -28.42 -5.73 -31.19
C ASP A 28 -28.47 -6.24 -29.73
N VAL A 29 -28.05 -7.47 -29.46
CA VAL A 29 -28.07 -8.03 -28.08
C VAL A 29 -27.15 -7.28 -27.12
N TYR A 30 -26.02 -6.76 -27.62
CA TYR A 30 -24.98 -6.12 -26.82
C TYR A 30 -24.62 -4.77 -27.42
N ASP A 31 -24.26 -3.79 -26.58
CA ASP A 31 -23.85 -2.44 -27.02
C ASP A 31 -22.71 -2.45 -28.05
N ILE A 32 -21.84 -3.47 -27.98
CA ILE A 32 -20.79 -3.73 -28.97
C ILE A 32 -21.15 -5.04 -29.69
N PRO A 33 -21.20 -5.06 -31.03
CA PRO A 33 -21.54 -6.27 -31.78
C PRO A 33 -20.49 -7.36 -31.54
N THR A 34 -20.85 -8.30 -30.66
CA THR A 34 -19.96 -9.33 -30.14
C THR A 34 -20.72 -10.65 -30.07
N CYS A 35 -20.12 -11.75 -30.50
CA CYS A 35 -20.78 -13.05 -30.40
C CYS A 35 -20.82 -13.53 -28.95
N PRO A 36 -21.81 -14.36 -28.55
CA PRO A 36 -21.97 -14.80 -27.16
C PRO A 36 -20.72 -15.47 -26.59
N LYS A 37 -20.00 -16.23 -27.43
CA LYS A 37 -18.74 -16.89 -27.04
C LYS A 37 -17.62 -15.90 -26.72
N CYS A 38 -17.53 -14.81 -27.48
CA CYS A 38 -16.54 -13.76 -27.25
C CYS A 38 -16.94 -12.87 -26.07
N PHE A 39 -18.23 -12.58 -25.91
CA PHE A 39 -18.73 -11.84 -24.76
C PHE A 39 -18.48 -12.60 -23.44
N ALA A 40 -18.74 -13.91 -23.40
CA ALA A 40 -18.43 -14.75 -22.24
C ALA A 40 -16.94 -14.73 -21.90
N LYS A 41 -16.05 -14.86 -22.90
CA LYS A 41 -14.61 -14.76 -22.71
C LYS A 41 -14.17 -13.40 -22.20
N GLN A 42 -14.71 -12.31 -22.76
CA GLN A 42 -14.37 -10.96 -22.34
C GLN A 42 -14.79 -10.71 -20.89
N LYS A 43 -15.99 -11.16 -20.50
CA LYS A 43 -16.48 -11.07 -19.13
C LYS A 43 -15.63 -11.89 -18.16
N GLU A 44 -15.21 -13.09 -18.56
CA GLU A 44 -14.28 -13.93 -17.78
C GLU A 44 -12.91 -13.26 -17.61
N GLN A 45 -12.40 -12.62 -18.67
CA GLN A 45 -11.13 -11.90 -18.63
C GLN A 45 -11.18 -10.67 -17.71
N GLU A 46 -12.25 -9.87 -17.79
CA GLU A 46 -12.49 -8.73 -16.90
C GLU A 46 -12.60 -9.16 -15.43
N LEU A 47 -13.21 -10.31 -15.17
CA LEU A 47 -13.29 -10.91 -13.83
C LEU A 47 -11.91 -11.36 -13.32
N CYS A 48 -11.11 -12.01 -14.17
CA CYS A 48 -9.75 -12.42 -13.84
C CYS A 48 -8.83 -11.21 -13.59
N GLU A 49 -8.86 -10.20 -14.44
CA GLU A 49 -8.08 -8.96 -14.26
C GLU A 49 -8.48 -8.22 -12.98
N CYS A 50 -9.79 -8.16 -12.68
CA CYS A 50 -10.28 -7.58 -11.43
C CYS A 50 -9.74 -8.35 -10.21
N LYS A 51 -9.78 -9.69 -10.26
CA LYS A 51 -9.27 -10.56 -9.18
C LYS A 51 -7.77 -10.38 -8.97
N ASP A 52 -6.99 -10.34 -10.04
CA ASP A 52 -5.54 -10.21 -9.97
C ASP A 52 -5.14 -8.83 -9.45
N ASN A 53 -5.79 -7.75 -9.91
CA ASN A 53 -5.55 -6.40 -9.40
C ASN A 53 -5.88 -6.28 -7.91
N ILE A 54 -7.01 -6.86 -7.46
CA ILE A 54 -7.38 -6.88 -6.04
C ILE A 54 -6.38 -7.71 -5.22
N SER A 55 -5.97 -8.88 -5.72
CA SER A 55 -5.02 -9.77 -5.07
C SER A 55 -3.66 -9.10 -4.89
N ASN A 56 -3.10 -8.53 -5.96
CA ASN A 56 -1.82 -7.83 -5.94
C ASN A 56 -1.86 -6.64 -4.97
N THR A 57 -2.92 -5.83 -5.03
CA THR A 57 -3.12 -4.71 -4.09
C THR A 57 -3.18 -5.19 -2.64
N CYS A 58 -3.87 -6.31 -2.37
CA CYS A 58 -3.96 -6.90 -1.04
C CYS A 58 -2.62 -7.45 -0.55
N GLN A 59 -1.84 -8.04 -1.45
CA GLN A 59 -0.52 -8.59 -1.16
C GLN A 59 0.48 -7.49 -0.81
N ASP A 60 0.51 -6.40 -1.57
CA ASP A 60 1.33 -5.21 -1.26
C ASP A 60 0.97 -4.61 0.11
N MET A 61 -0.33 -4.57 0.43
CA MET A 61 -0.80 -4.12 1.75
C MET A 61 -0.37 -5.06 2.88
N LYS A 62 -0.34 -6.39 2.66
CA LYS A 62 0.15 -7.37 3.63
C LYS A 62 1.62 -7.14 3.96
N TYR A 63 2.46 -6.94 2.94
CA TYR A 63 3.88 -6.61 3.14
C TYR A 63 4.06 -5.26 3.85
N GLY A 64 3.22 -4.26 3.53
CA GLY A 64 3.19 -2.98 4.22
C GLY A 64 2.86 -3.10 5.72
N SER A 65 1.84 -3.88 6.07
CA SER A 65 1.44 -4.12 7.46
C SER A 65 2.51 -4.89 8.24
N MET A 66 3.16 -5.89 7.62
CA MET A 66 4.22 -6.65 8.27
C MET A 66 5.44 -5.79 8.57
N ARG A 67 5.80 -4.89 7.65
CA ARG A 67 6.90 -3.92 7.85
C ARG A 67 6.61 -2.94 8.99
N ALA A 68 5.35 -2.49 9.13
CA ALA A 68 4.96 -1.63 10.24
C ALA A 68 5.05 -2.35 11.60
N LEU A 69 4.58 -3.61 11.68
CA LEU A 69 4.73 -4.44 12.89
C LEU A 69 6.19 -4.65 13.27
N LEU A 70 7.03 -5.01 12.31
CA LEU A 70 8.47 -5.20 12.54
C LEU A 70 9.09 -3.90 13.08
N SER A 71 8.65 -2.75 12.56
CA SER A 71 9.11 -1.47 13.06
C SER A 71 8.65 -1.18 14.49
N ILE A 72 7.40 -1.50 14.86
CA ILE A 72 6.91 -1.31 16.23
C ILE A 72 7.74 -2.15 17.21
N VAL A 73 8.01 -3.42 16.85
CA VAL A 73 8.87 -4.31 17.64
C VAL A 73 10.27 -3.71 17.79
N TRP A 74 10.86 -3.19 16.70
CA TRP A 74 12.16 -2.52 16.72
C TRP A 74 12.16 -1.31 17.66
N HIS A 75 11.15 -0.45 17.60
CA HIS A 75 11.03 0.70 18.51
C HIS A 75 10.88 0.25 19.96
N GLY A 76 10.10 -0.81 20.22
CA GLY A 76 9.96 -1.37 21.56
C GLY A 76 11.28 -1.84 22.16
N ILE A 77 12.13 -2.50 21.36
CA ILE A 77 13.46 -2.96 21.80
C ILE A 77 14.36 -1.77 22.16
N PHE A 78 14.42 -0.74 21.29
CA PHE A 78 15.26 0.43 21.53
C PHE A 78 14.77 1.30 22.69
N LEU A 79 13.45 1.46 22.83
CA LEU A 79 12.86 2.23 23.92
C LEU A 79 13.06 1.51 25.26
N SER A 80 12.93 0.18 25.28
CA SER A 80 13.26 -0.66 26.44
C SER A 80 14.74 -0.55 26.83
N TRP A 81 15.65 -0.58 25.85
CA TRP A 81 17.09 -0.36 26.09
C TRP A 81 17.38 1.03 26.68
N GLY A 82 16.75 2.08 26.15
CA GLY A 82 16.88 3.44 26.70
C GLY A 82 16.38 3.56 28.14
N LEU A 83 15.25 2.92 28.46
CA LEU A 83 14.72 2.83 29.82
C LEU A 83 15.65 2.08 30.76
N LEU A 84 16.23 0.96 30.32
CA LEU A 84 17.20 0.18 31.11
C LEU A 84 18.43 1.02 31.47
N ILE A 85 18.98 1.79 30.52
CA ILE A 85 20.10 2.70 30.77
C ILE A 85 19.72 3.78 31.80
N LEU A 86 18.52 4.37 31.65
CA LEU A 86 18.00 5.38 32.58
C LEU A 86 17.83 4.80 34.00
N PHE A 87 17.22 3.63 34.12
CA PHE A 87 17.04 2.94 35.40
C PHE A 87 18.39 2.64 36.05
N ASN A 88 19.37 2.14 35.29
CA ASN A 88 20.70 1.83 35.81
C ASN A 88 21.43 3.09 36.31
N ALA A 89 21.30 4.21 35.59
CA ALA A 89 21.83 5.50 36.00
C ALA A 89 21.18 6.04 37.29
N LEU A 90 19.86 5.91 37.43
CA LEU A 90 19.10 6.32 38.62
C LEU A 90 19.45 5.47 39.85
N TYR A 91 19.60 4.15 39.69
CA TYR A 91 19.82 3.23 40.81
C TYR A 91 21.27 3.22 41.32
N HIS A 92 22.26 3.32 40.43
CA HIS A 92 23.67 3.19 40.83
C HIS A 92 24.38 4.53 41.05
N GLY A 93 23.74 5.67 40.75
CA GLY A 93 24.32 7.01 40.90
C GLY A 93 25.58 7.26 40.07
N LYS A 94 26.00 6.27 39.27
CA LYS A 94 27.17 6.31 38.40
C LYS A 94 26.67 6.36 36.97
N VAL A 95 26.56 7.57 36.46
CA VAL A 95 26.53 7.81 35.03
C VAL A 95 27.85 7.27 34.47
N VAL A 96 27.80 6.27 33.59
CA VAL A 96 28.98 5.69 32.93
C VAL A 96 29.61 6.76 32.03
N ASN A 97 30.42 7.68 32.61
CA ASN A 97 31.28 8.70 31.98
C ASN A 97 30.77 9.39 30.69
N GLY A 98 29.47 9.41 30.45
CA GLY A 98 28.85 9.87 29.22
C GLY A 98 27.42 10.32 29.52
N ASP A 99 27.08 11.49 28.99
CA ASP A 99 25.83 12.20 29.24
C ASP A 99 24.62 11.26 29.06
N VAL A 100 23.83 11.07 30.13
CA VAL A 100 22.63 10.22 30.13
C VAL A 100 21.66 10.66 29.01
N ILE A 101 21.61 11.96 28.78
CA ILE A 101 20.81 12.58 27.72
C ILE A 101 21.32 12.15 26.34
N GLY A 102 22.64 12.05 26.16
CA GLY A 102 23.26 11.59 24.91
C GLY A 102 22.93 10.13 24.59
N ASN A 103 22.96 9.23 25.59
CA ASN A 103 22.63 7.82 25.37
C ASN A 103 21.14 7.60 25.06
N ILE A 104 20.25 8.36 25.71
CA ILE A 104 18.81 8.34 25.41
C ILE A 104 18.53 8.91 24.02
N MET A 105 19.16 10.03 23.66
CA MET A 105 19.03 10.62 22.32
C MET A 105 19.57 9.71 21.22
N MET A 106 20.65 8.97 21.47
CA MET A 106 21.18 7.97 20.53
C MET A 106 20.20 6.79 20.39
N ALA A 107 19.67 6.25 21.48
CA ALA A 107 18.67 5.18 21.41
C ALA A 107 17.40 5.60 20.64
N TRP A 108 16.96 6.85 20.83
CA TRP A 108 15.81 7.41 20.12
C TRP A 108 16.11 7.74 18.65
N GLY A 109 17.28 8.30 18.35
CA GLY A 109 17.72 8.62 16.99
C GLY A 109 17.92 7.37 16.12
N PHE A 110 18.55 6.33 16.67
CA PHE A 110 18.72 5.06 15.95
C PHE A 110 17.42 4.24 15.87
N GLY A 111 16.50 4.40 16.83
CA GLY A 111 15.17 3.83 16.77
C GLY A 111 14.32 4.37 15.62
N GLY A 112 14.43 5.68 15.31
CA GLY A 112 13.67 6.35 14.26
C GLY A 112 14.24 6.21 12.83
N LEU A 113 15.51 5.80 12.68
CA LEU A 113 16.18 5.65 11.37
C LEU A 113 15.40 4.76 10.37
N PRO A 114 14.85 3.58 10.75
CA PRO A 114 14.09 2.75 9.83
C PRO A 114 12.82 3.42 9.28
N TRP A 115 12.18 4.30 10.06
CA TRP A 115 11.01 5.08 9.59
C TRP A 115 11.43 6.17 8.62
N ALA A 116 12.45 6.96 8.98
CA ALA A 116 13.00 8.00 8.12
C ALA A 116 13.40 7.42 6.75
N PHE A 117 14.11 6.28 6.74
CA PHE A 117 14.43 5.55 5.52
C PHE A 117 13.18 5.03 4.79
N SER A 118 12.15 4.55 5.49
CA SER A 118 10.93 4.06 4.83
C SER A 118 10.11 5.19 4.17
N THR A 119 10.09 6.38 4.76
CA THR A 119 9.46 7.58 4.18
C THR A 119 10.29 8.16 3.04
N ILE A 120 11.62 8.13 3.12
CA ILE A 120 12.50 8.55 2.02
C ILE A 120 12.37 7.58 0.83
N LEU A 121 12.22 6.27 1.09
CA LEU A 121 12.07 5.27 0.03
C LEU A 121 10.66 5.22 -0.58
N LYS A 122 9.63 5.68 0.15
CA LYS A 122 8.30 5.93 -0.41
C LYS A 122 8.27 7.35 -0.99
N ARG A 123 8.83 7.46 -2.18
CA ARG A 123 8.81 8.65 -3.05
C ARG A 123 7.37 9.15 -3.23
N ASP A 124 6.97 10.11 -2.41
CA ASP A 124 5.79 10.94 -2.62
C ASP A 124 6.31 12.36 -2.73
N ASP A 125 6.39 12.86 -3.97
CA ASP A 125 7.07 14.10 -4.34
C ASP A 125 6.52 15.33 -3.58
N SER A 126 5.30 15.24 -3.05
CA SER A 126 4.64 16.31 -2.30
C SER A 126 5.20 16.52 -0.88
N ILE A 127 5.58 15.43 -0.20
CA ILE A 127 6.11 15.47 1.17
C ILE A 127 7.56 15.94 1.14
N GLU A 128 8.32 15.53 0.13
CA GLU A 128 9.71 15.96 -0.09
C GLU A 128 9.80 17.49 -0.27
N ALA A 129 8.86 18.09 -1.01
CA ALA A 129 8.83 19.54 -1.22
C ALA A 129 8.48 20.35 0.05
N GLN A 130 7.73 19.76 1.00
CA GLN A 130 7.44 20.41 2.28
C GLN A 130 8.60 20.24 3.27
N VAL A 131 9.19 19.05 3.33
CA VAL A 131 10.37 18.78 4.17
C VAL A 131 11.56 19.60 3.69
N ARG A 132 11.79 19.70 2.37
CA ARG A 132 12.87 20.50 1.79
C ARG A 132 12.73 22.00 2.13
N ARG A 133 11.52 22.54 2.02
CA ARG A 133 11.25 23.94 2.42
C ARG A 133 11.46 24.17 3.91
N ALA A 134 11.02 23.26 4.76
CA ALA A 134 11.27 23.35 6.21
C ALA A 134 12.76 23.22 6.55
N THR A 135 13.51 22.45 5.76
CA THR A 135 14.95 22.19 5.98
C THR A 135 15.89 23.24 5.42
N GLU A 136 15.47 24.06 4.46
CA GLU A 136 16.22 25.24 3.99
C GLU A 136 16.13 26.41 5.00
N THR A 137 15.05 26.50 5.79
CA THR A 137 14.91 27.49 6.88
C THR A 137 15.71 27.15 8.15
N ALA A 138 16.08 25.89 8.36
CA ALA A 138 16.89 25.45 9.49
C ALA A 138 18.35 25.37 9.05
N GLY A 139 19.10 26.47 9.22
CA GLY A 139 20.46 26.66 8.70
C GLY A 139 21.45 25.50 8.94
N GLU A 140 22.49 25.44 8.11
CA GLU A 140 23.44 24.32 7.91
C GLU A 140 24.34 23.95 9.12
N GLY A 141 23.98 24.32 10.34
CA GLY A 141 24.71 23.98 11.57
C GLY A 141 24.14 22.75 12.31
N CYS A 142 24.86 22.27 13.34
CA CYS A 142 24.41 21.20 14.23
C CYS A 142 22.99 21.41 14.79
N VAL A 143 22.56 22.66 14.99
CA VAL A 143 21.22 23.02 15.47
C VAL A 143 20.14 22.62 14.44
N GLY A 144 20.39 22.81 13.15
CA GLY A 144 19.48 22.40 12.08
C GLY A 144 19.33 20.88 12.00
N LEU A 145 20.41 20.13 12.27
CA LEU A 145 20.38 18.67 12.30
C LEU A 145 19.58 18.12 13.51
N VAL A 146 19.72 18.73 14.68
CA VAL A 146 18.93 18.40 15.87
C VAL A 146 17.45 18.69 15.65
N PHE A 147 17.11 19.83 15.06
CA PHE A 147 15.72 20.17 14.71
C PHE A 147 15.13 19.18 13.70
N LYS A 148 15.88 18.80 12.66
CA LYS A 148 15.45 17.81 11.66
C LYS A 148 15.17 16.44 12.29
N LEU A 149 16.05 15.98 13.18
CA LEU A 149 15.86 14.73 13.92
C LEU A 149 14.63 14.81 14.83
N PHE A 150 14.48 15.89 15.59
CA PHE A 150 13.36 16.05 16.52
C PHE A 150 12.01 16.04 15.80
N PHE A 151 11.85 16.84 14.75
CA PHE A 151 10.62 16.87 13.97
C PHE A 151 10.38 15.55 13.25
N GLY A 152 11.41 14.91 12.71
CA GLY A 152 11.30 13.58 12.10
C GLY A 152 10.77 12.54 13.08
N ILE A 153 11.22 12.56 14.33
CA ILE A 153 10.75 11.61 15.35
C ILE A 153 9.33 11.96 15.82
N VAL A 154 8.99 13.22 16.05
CA VAL A 154 7.63 13.62 16.47
C VAL A 154 6.61 13.29 15.37
N ILE A 155 6.92 13.63 14.12
CA ILE A 155 6.07 13.30 12.96
C ILE A 155 5.99 11.79 12.82
N GLY A 156 7.10 11.07 12.95
CA GLY A 156 7.13 9.60 12.91
C GLY A 156 6.24 8.97 13.99
N ALA A 157 6.34 9.44 15.23
CA ALA A 157 5.59 8.92 16.37
C ALA A 157 4.08 9.15 16.26
N VAL A 158 3.66 10.26 15.65
CA VAL A 158 2.23 10.60 15.49
C VAL A 158 1.65 10.02 14.19
N ALA A 159 2.37 10.12 13.07
CA ALA A 159 1.89 9.65 11.77
C ALA A 159 1.91 8.13 11.65
N SER A 160 2.87 7.45 12.30
CA SER A 160 3.02 5.99 12.22
C SER A 160 1.77 5.24 12.73
N PRO A 161 1.23 5.51 13.93
CA PRO A 161 0.02 4.86 14.41
C PRO A 161 -1.19 5.10 13.49
N ILE A 162 -1.34 6.33 12.99
CA ILE A 162 -2.46 6.70 12.12
C ILE A 162 -2.38 5.94 10.78
N LEU A 163 -1.20 5.93 10.15
CA LEU A 163 -0.97 5.19 8.91
C LEU A 163 -1.13 3.68 9.11
N PHE A 164 -0.72 3.15 10.26
CA PHE A 164 -0.87 1.75 10.60
C PHE A 164 -2.35 1.35 10.71
N ILE A 165 -3.15 2.12 11.46
CA ILE A 165 -4.59 1.90 11.61
C ILE A 165 -5.28 2.00 10.24
N TYR A 166 -4.93 3.02 9.45
CA TYR A 166 -5.46 3.19 8.10
C TYR A 166 -5.15 1.99 7.19
N ASN A 167 -3.91 1.47 7.23
CA ASN A 167 -3.51 0.31 6.45
C ASN A 167 -4.25 -0.97 6.89
N ILE A 168 -4.46 -1.17 8.19
CA ILE A 168 -5.27 -2.30 8.70
C ILE A 168 -6.71 -2.21 8.20
N TYR A 169 -7.33 -1.03 8.29
CA TYR A 169 -8.70 -0.80 7.81
C TYR A 169 -8.82 -1.04 6.31
N LYS A 170 -7.85 -0.55 5.53
CA LYS A 170 -7.84 -0.76 4.08
C LYS A 170 -7.64 -2.24 3.72
N TYR A 171 -6.78 -2.95 4.46
CA TYR A 171 -6.56 -4.38 4.28
C TYR A 171 -7.81 -5.21 4.59
N SER A 172 -8.52 -4.94 5.69
CA SER A 172 -9.75 -5.67 6.04
C SER A 172 -10.85 -5.46 5.00
N THR A 173 -10.98 -4.24 4.48
CA THR A 173 -11.93 -3.89 3.41
C THR A 173 -11.59 -4.62 2.11
N CYS A 174 -10.30 -4.68 1.75
CA CYS A 174 -9.85 -5.40 0.56
C CYS A 174 -10.16 -6.90 0.66
N LYS A 175 -9.83 -7.52 1.80
CA LYS A 175 -10.12 -8.93 2.08
C LYS A 175 -11.61 -9.26 1.93
N LYS A 176 -12.50 -8.35 2.37
CA LYS A 176 -13.95 -8.52 2.22
C LYS A 176 -14.37 -8.54 0.75
N LYS A 177 -13.88 -7.60 -0.07
CA LYS A 177 -14.18 -7.55 -1.52
C LYS A 177 -13.69 -8.79 -2.27
N THR A 178 -12.51 -9.31 -1.92
CA THR A 178 -12.00 -10.55 -2.51
C THR A 178 -12.91 -11.74 -2.20
N LEU A 179 -13.46 -11.80 -0.98
CA LEU A 179 -14.39 -12.85 -0.58
C LEU A 179 -15.70 -12.76 -1.38
N GLU A 180 -16.25 -11.54 -1.53
CA GLU A 180 -17.47 -11.28 -2.31
C GLU A 180 -17.29 -11.67 -3.79
N ALA A 181 -16.16 -11.31 -4.40
CA ALA A 181 -15.85 -11.70 -5.77
C ALA A 181 -15.73 -13.22 -5.95
N LYS A 182 -15.18 -13.92 -4.94
CA LYS A 182 -15.09 -15.39 -4.97
C LYS A 182 -16.47 -16.05 -4.93
N VAL A 183 -17.38 -15.55 -4.07
CA VAL A 183 -18.76 -16.05 -4.01
C VAL A 183 -19.52 -15.79 -5.32
N GLN A 184 -19.30 -14.65 -5.96
CA GLN A 184 -19.93 -14.36 -7.26
C GLN A 184 -19.47 -15.35 -8.35
N LEU A 185 -18.19 -15.75 -8.35
CA LEU A 185 -17.68 -16.74 -9.29
C LEU A 185 -18.27 -18.14 -9.05
N ASP A 186 -18.33 -18.57 -7.79
CA ASP A 186 -18.89 -19.89 -7.43
C ASP A 186 -20.39 -19.99 -7.79
N ASN A 187 -21.12 -18.87 -7.84
CA ASN A 187 -22.53 -18.84 -8.27
C ASN A 187 -22.71 -18.83 -9.80
N MET A 188 -21.64 -18.61 -10.57
CA MET A 188 -21.69 -18.58 -12.04
C MET A 188 -21.20 -19.89 -12.69
N SER A 189 -20.59 -20.79 -11.91
CA SER A 189 -20.15 -22.14 -12.32
C SER A 189 -21.20 -23.20 -12.04
#